data_AF-A0A6N7YM84-F1
#
_entry.id   AF-A0A6N7YM84-F1
#
_cell.length_a   1.000
_cell.length_b   1.000
_cell.length_c   1.000
_cell.angle_alpha   90.00
_cell.angle_beta   90.00
_cell.angle_gamma   90.00
#
_symmetry.space_group_name_H-M   'P 1'
#
loop_
_entity.id
_entity.type
_entity.pdbx_description
1 polymer ?
#
loop_
_entity_poly.entity_id
_entity_poly.type
_entity_poly.pdbx_seq_one_letter_code
_entity_poly.pdbx_strand_id
1 'polypeptide(L)'
;MTTRFAVSLLAVAALGLGGCSAEVSTGKTVNTDKAEESIGASLSEQLGGTVTVTCPDDVEAKKGDTFTCDAKGSDGRTGTVNVTQKDDDGNISWKLG
;
A
#
# COMPACT_ATOMS: atom_id res chain seq x y z
N MET A 1 -10.95 -14.13 -7.81
CA MET A 1 -12.21 -14.19 -8.59
C MET A 1 -13.11 -13.08 -8.05
N THR A 2 -13.62 -12.22 -8.94
CA THR A 2 -14.53 -11.06 -8.73
C THR A 2 -13.97 -9.79 -8.08
N THR A 3 -13.57 -8.80 -8.90
CA THR A 3 -14.26 -7.50 -9.01
C THR A 3 -14.08 -6.97 -10.44
N ARG A 4 -15.15 -6.38 -10.95
CA ARG A 4 -15.45 -6.17 -12.37
C ARG A 4 -14.82 -4.86 -12.83
N PHE A 5 -13.96 -4.94 -13.83
CA PHE A 5 -13.57 -3.81 -14.68
C PHE A 5 -14.82 -3.21 -15.34
N ALA A 6 -15.33 -2.12 -14.78
CA ALA A 6 -16.41 -1.34 -15.39
C ALA A 6 -16.41 0.10 -14.86
N VAL A 7 -15.43 0.92 -15.26
CA VAL A 7 -15.62 2.39 -15.31
C VAL A 7 -14.91 2.95 -16.55
N SER A 8 -15.75 3.14 -17.57
CA SER A 8 -15.88 4.23 -18.54
C SER A 8 -14.73 5.23 -18.78
N LEU A 9 -14.55 5.55 -20.07
CA LEU A 9 -13.68 6.57 -20.65
C LEU A 9 -13.63 7.91 -19.88
N LEU A 10 -12.47 8.24 -19.30
CA LEU A 10 -11.88 9.60 -19.28
C LEU A 10 -10.41 9.48 -18.86
N ALA A 11 -9.54 10.03 -19.69
CA ALA A 11 -8.10 9.97 -19.59
C ALA A 11 -7.54 10.60 -18.30
N VAL A 12 -6.56 9.95 -17.67
CA VAL A 12 -5.29 10.59 -17.28
C VAL A 12 -4.19 9.53 -17.35
N ALA A 13 -3.24 9.77 -18.25
CA ALA A 13 -1.94 9.12 -18.25
C ALA A 13 -1.15 9.58 -17.02
N ALA A 14 -0.68 8.63 -16.21
CA ALA A 14 0.55 8.80 -15.45
C ALA A 14 1.09 7.39 -15.14
N LEU A 15 2.04 6.95 -15.98
CA LEU A 15 3.00 5.93 -15.58
C LEU A 15 3.79 6.51 -14.40
N GLY A 16 3.30 6.27 -13.20
CA GLY A 16 3.89 6.70 -11.95
C GLY A 16 5.04 5.78 -11.57
N LEU A 17 6.21 6.38 -11.43
CA LEU A 17 7.48 5.79 -10.98
C LEU A 17 7.29 4.87 -9.76
N GLY A 18 7.45 3.55 -9.95
CA GLY A 18 7.86 2.59 -8.91
C GLY A 18 7.00 2.42 -7.65
N GLY A 19 5.83 3.05 -7.54
CA GLY A 19 4.95 2.92 -6.38
C GLY A 19 3.80 1.98 -6.67
N CYS A 20 3.78 0.80 -6.05
CA CYS A 20 2.58 -0.03 -6.02
C CYS A 20 1.47 0.76 -5.31
N SER A 21 0.29 0.78 -5.91
CA SER A 21 -0.88 1.49 -5.37
C SER A 21 -1.81 0.46 -4.75
N ALA A 22 -2.24 0.67 -3.52
CA ALA A 22 -3.21 -0.19 -2.86
C ALA A 22 -4.45 0.62 -2.46
N GLU A 23 -5.63 0.05 -2.66
CA GLU A 23 -6.93 0.59 -2.23
C GLU A 23 -7.27 0.03 -0.83
N VAL A 24 -7.18 0.90 0.18
CA VAL A 24 -7.11 0.48 1.58
C VAL A 24 -8.17 1.16 2.46
N SER A 25 -9.11 1.93 1.90
CA SER A 25 -10.12 2.61 2.74
C SER A 25 -11.27 1.72 3.16
N THR A 26 -11.70 1.91 4.42
CA THR A 26 -13.00 1.48 4.94
C THR A 26 -13.70 2.62 5.70
N GLY A 27 -13.53 3.89 5.30
CA GLY A 27 -14.19 5.04 5.92
C GLY A 27 -13.23 6.21 6.23
N LYS A 28 -13.30 6.76 7.46
CA LYS A 28 -12.47 7.89 7.95
C LYS A 28 -11.05 7.47 8.39
N THR A 29 -10.74 6.19 8.32
CA THR A 29 -9.49 5.59 8.76
C THR A 29 -8.93 4.69 7.67
N VAL A 30 -7.60 4.58 7.61
CA VAL A 30 -6.89 3.68 6.72
C VAL A 30 -6.95 2.27 7.29
N ASN A 31 -7.34 1.27 6.49
CA ASN A 31 -7.32 -0.13 6.92
C ASN A 31 -5.90 -0.68 6.83
N THR A 32 -5.10 -0.46 7.85
CA THR A 32 -3.67 -0.82 7.86
C THR A 32 -3.45 -2.31 7.59
N ASP A 33 -4.34 -3.21 8.00
CA ASP A 33 -4.30 -4.64 7.67
C ASP A 33 -4.26 -4.89 6.15
N LYS A 34 -5.12 -4.20 5.38
CA LYS A 34 -5.12 -4.31 3.92
C LYS A 34 -3.85 -3.73 3.29
N ALA A 35 -3.30 -2.67 3.88
CA ALA A 35 -2.00 -2.15 3.43
C ALA A 35 -0.90 -3.18 3.67
N GLU A 36 -0.83 -3.79 4.86
CA GLU A 36 0.14 -4.83 5.20
C GLU A 36 0.06 -6.01 4.25
N GLU A 37 -1.13 -6.56 4.01
CA GLU A 37 -1.33 -7.68 3.09
C GLU A 37 -0.89 -7.32 1.67
N SER A 38 -1.30 -6.15 1.18
CA SER A 38 -1.00 -5.71 -0.19
C SER A 38 0.49 -5.42 -0.40
N ILE A 39 1.11 -4.70 0.54
CA ILE A 39 2.55 -4.39 0.51
C ILE A 39 3.36 -5.67 0.70
N GLY A 40 3.02 -6.51 1.67
CA GLY A 40 3.69 -7.77 1.95
C GLY A 40 3.65 -8.74 0.76
N ALA A 41 2.49 -8.89 0.11
CA ALA A 41 2.36 -9.68 -1.11
C ALA A 41 3.24 -9.11 -2.23
N SER A 42 3.16 -7.81 -2.49
CA SER A 42 3.95 -7.14 -3.54
C SER A 42 5.46 -7.24 -3.29
N LEU A 43 5.90 -7.09 -2.04
CA LEU A 43 7.31 -7.25 -1.67
C LEU A 43 7.75 -8.70 -1.79
N SER A 44 6.87 -9.63 -1.43
CA SER A 44 7.17 -11.06 -1.56
C SER A 44 7.35 -11.48 -3.01
N GLU A 45 6.50 -10.96 -3.91
CA GLU A 45 6.63 -11.18 -5.37
C GLU A 45 7.90 -10.54 -5.93
N GLN A 46 8.24 -9.32 -5.49
CA GLN A 46 9.42 -8.60 -5.99
C GLN A 46 10.74 -9.22 -5.50
N LEU A 47 10.79 -9.63 -4.24
CA LEU A 47 12.01 -10.14 -3.61
C LEU A 47 12.16 -11.67 -3.71
N GLY A 48 11.10 -12.36 -4.14
CA GLY A 48 11.10 -13.82 -4.32
C GLY A 48 11.14 -14.60 -3.01
N GLY A 49 10.60 -14.05 -1.91
CA GLY A 49 10.56 -14.68 -0.60
C GLY A 49 9.47 -14.08 0.29
N THR A 50 9.05 -14.78 1.34
CA THR A 50 7.97 -14.27 2.22
C THR A 50 8.45 -13.03 2.96
N VAL A 51 7.69 -11.94 2.80
CA VAL A 51 7.87 -10.67 3.52
C VAL A 51 6.60 -10.40 4.33
N THR A 52 6.78 -10.24 5.64
CA THR A 52 5.72 -9.78 6.55
C THR A 52 5.85 -8.28 6.72
N VAL A 53 4.75 -7.56 6.58
CA VAL A 53 4.71 -6.11 6.78
C VAL A 53 3.85 -5.84 8.02
N THR A 54 4.27 -4.87 8.82
CA THR A 54 3.55 -4.40 10.01
C THR A 54 3.43 -2.89 9.92
N CYS A 55 2.20 -2.39 9.80
CA CYS A 55 1.86 -1.00 9.77
C CYS A 55 1.33 -0.57 11.15
N PRO A 56 1.46 0.71 11.52
CA PRO A 56 0.86 1.23 12.74
C PRO A 56 -0.66 1.12 12.67
N ASP A 57 -1.28 0.79 13.80
CA ASP A 57 -2.73 0.83 13.96
C ASP A 57 -3.25 2.29 14.01
N ASP A 58 -4.55 2.48 13.77
CA ASP A 58 -5.26 3.76 13.92
C ASP A 58 -4.71 4.93 13.06
N VAL A 59 -4.29 4.66 11.83
CA VAL A 59 -3.91 5.71 10.89
C VAL A 59 -5.17 6.44 10.40
N GLU A 60 -5.31 7.72 10.78
CA GLU A 60 -6.37 8.58 10.26
C GLU A 60 -6.24 8.74 8.74
N ALA A 61 -7.37 8.59 8.04
CA ALA A 61 -7.41 8.81 6.60
C ALA A 61 -7.30 10.32 6.35
N LYS A 62 -6.13 10.76 5.88
CA LYS A 62 -5.83 12.15 5.64
C LYS A 62 -4.99 12.28 4.39
N LYS A 63 -5.58 12.86 3.35
CA LYS A 63 -4.88 13.14 2.09
C LYS A 63 -3.55 13.86 2.30
N GLY A 64 -2.50 13.30 1.71
CA GLY A 64 -1.14 13.82 1.75
C GLY A 64 -0.36 13.44 3.01
N ASP A 65 -0.98 12.73 3.95
CA ASP A 65 -0.29 12.25 5.15
C ASP A 65 0.53 11.00 4.85
N THR A 66 1.53 10.75 5.67
CA THR A 66 2.47 9.65 5.50
C THR A 66 2.66 8.88 6.78
N PHE A 67 2.70 7.56 6.66
CA PHE A 67 3.02 6.65 7.75
C PHE A 67 4.05 5.62 7.28
N THR A 68 4.71 4.98 8.23
CA THR A 68 5.77 4.02 7.94
C THR A 68 5.35 2.66 8.43
N CYS A 69 5.53 1.64 7.59
CA CYS A 69 5.37 0.24 7.96
C CYS A 69 6.73 -0.46 8.02
N ASP A 70 6.90 -1.42 8.90
CA ASP A 70 8.08 -2.25 8.99
C ASP A 70 7.89 -3.51 8.14
N ALA A 71 8.85 -3.80 7.26
CA ALA A 71 8.90 -5.02 6.46
C ALA A 71 9.97 -5.95 6.99
N LYS A 72 9.65 -7.23 7.12
CA LYS A 72 10.55 -8.29 7.58
C LYS A 72 10.52 -9.46 6.61
N GLY A 73 11.66 -9.73 6.00
CA GLY A 73 11.89 -10.91 5.18
C GLY A 73 12.12 -12.16 6.02
N SER A 74 11.72 -13.30 5.47
CA SER A 74 11.98 -14.64 6.00
C SER A 74 13.48 -14.99 6.10
N ASP A 75 14.32 -14.26 5.37
CA ASP A 75 15.78 -14.32 5.41
C ASP A 75 16.40 -13.56 6.61
N GLY A 76 15.57 -12.90 7.42
CA GLY A 76 15.99 -12.09 8.56
C GLY A 76 16.32 -10.64 8.21
N ARG A 77 16.16 -10.21 6.95
CA ARG A 77 16.33 -8.81 6.56
C ARG A 77 15.11 -8.00 6.98
N THR A 78 15.35 -6.79 7.46
CA THR A 78 14.29 -5.83 7.79
C THR A 78 14.47 -4.58 6.95
N GLY A 79 13.36 -3.97 6.54
CA GLY A 79 13.32 -2.71 5.82
C GLY A 79 12.13 -1.88 6.26
N THR A 80 12.15 -0.59 5.97
CA THR A 80 11.02 0.30 6.23
C THR A 80 10.31 0.62 4.93
N VAL A 81 8.98 0.67 4.98
CA VAL A 81 8.11 1.02 3.87
C VAL A 81 7.45 2.35 4.21
N ASN A 82 7.73 3.38 3.43
CA ASN A 82 7.03 4.65 3.56
C ASN A 82 5.77 4.63 2.73
N VAL A 83 4.64 4.80 3.39
CA VAL A 83 3.31 4.85 2.79
C VAL A 83 2.81 6.30 2.79
N THR A 84 2.24 6.74 1.68
CA THR A 84 1.70 8.07 1.45
C THR A 84 0.24 7.94 1.03
N GLN A 85 -0.65 8.57 1.78
CA GLN A 85 -2.06 8.62 1.47
C GLN A 85 -2.30 9.62 0.34
N LYS A 86 -2.80 9.15 -0.81
CA LYS A 86 -3.07 10.00 -1.98
C LYS A 86 -4.40 10.71 -1.88
N ASP A 87 -5.36 10.14 -1.17
CA ASP A 87 -6.70 10.70 -0.98
C ASP A 87 -7.38 10.13 0.27
N ASP A 88 -8.55 10.68 0.55
CA ASP A 88 -9.42 10.27 1.65
C ASP A 88 -10.23 9.00 1.29
N ASP A 89 -10.12 8.53 0.04
CA ASP A 89 -10.69 7.28 -0.49
C ASP A 89 -9.74 6.09 -0.33
N GLY A 90 -8.60 6.28 0.36
CA GLY A 90 -7.69 5.21 0.78
C GLY A 90 -6.80 4.69 -0.32
N ASN A 91 -6.60 5.46 -1.38
CA ASN A 91 -5.53 5.18 -2.32
C ASN A 91 -4.21 5.53 -1.65
N ILE A 92 -3.34 4.54 -1.47
CA ILE A 92 -2.00 4.75 -0.93
C ILE A 92 -0.92 4.53 -1.99
N SER A 93 0.14 5.31 -1.93
CA SER A 93 1.43 5.05 -2.61
C SER A 93 2.41 4.54 -1.57
N TRP A 94 3.25 3.59 -1.90
CA TRP A 94 4.34 3.22 -1.00
C TRP A 94 5.67 3.03 -1.72
N LYS A 95 6.75 3.15 -0.94
CA LYS A 95 8.14 2.95 -1.39
C LYS A 95 8.98 2.32 -0.28
N LEU A 96 9.97 1.53 -0.67
CA LEU A 96 11.01 1.07 0.24
C LEU A 96 11.93 2.24 0.63
N GLY A 97 12.30 2.28 1.91
CA GLY A 97 13.24 3.25 2.49
C GLY A 97 14.69 2.91 2.23
#